data_AF-A0A377BF65-F1
#
_entry.id   AF-A0A377BF65-F1
#
_cell.length_a   1.000
_cell.length_b   1.000
_cell.length_c   1.000
_cell.angle_alpha   90.00
_cell.angle_beta   90.00
_cell.angle_gamma   90.00
#
_symmetry.space_group_name_H-M   'P 1'
#
loop_
_entity.id
_entity.type
_entity.pdbx_description
1 polymer ?
#
loop_
_entity_poly.entity_id
_entity_poly.type
_entity_poly.pdbx_seq_one_letter_code
_entity_poly.pdbx_strand_id
1 'polypeptide(L)'
;MNISRQGENFIQVDFDTPWCQPESNVVAELSRRFGCTLEHWYAEQGCNFCGWQRYERGELVDVLWGELEWSSPTDDDELPEVTAPEWIVDKVAHYGG
;
A
#
# COMPACT_ATOMS: atom_id res chain seq x y z
N MET A 1 0.39 13.50 -3.34
CA MET A 1 -0.74 13.12 -2.46
C MET A 1 -2.04 13.37 -3.20
N ASN A 2 -2.84 12.33 -3.36
CA ASN A 2 -4.19 12.37 -3.92
C ASN A 2 -5.20 11.93 -2.86
N ILE A 3 -6.33 12.62 -2.77
CA ILE A 3 -7.41 12.29 -1.84
C ILE A 3 -8.70 12.23 -2.65
N SER A 4 -9.42 11.13 -2.52
CA SER A 4 -10.72 10.96 -3.17
C SER A 4 -11.74 10.39 -2.19
N ARG A 5 -12.98 10.86 -2.29
CA ARG A 5 -14.11 10.24 -1.59
C ARG A 5 -14.62 9.09 -2.44
N GLN A 6 -14.65 7.88 -1.88
CA GLN A 6 -15.27 6.72 -2.53
C GLN A 6 -16.58 6.42 -1.82
N GLY A 7 -17.72 6.68 -2.48
CA GLY A 7 -19.03 6.48 -1.87
C GLY A 7 -19.31 7.37 -0.64
N GLU A 8 -20.18 6.90 0.24
CA GLU A 8 -20.67 7.73 1.35
C GLU A 8 -19.73 7.79 2.55
N ASN A 9 -19.07 6.68 2.90
CA ASN A 9 -18.35 6.52 4.18
C ASN A 9 -16.88 6.11 4.01
N PHE A 10 -16.30 6.28 2.83
CA PHE A 10 -14.92 5.88 2.55
C PHE A 10 -14.15 6.99 1.84
N ILE A 11 -12.88 7.13 2.20
CA ILE A 11 -11.91 7.96 1.50
C ILE A 11 -10.73 7.10 1.11
N GLN A 12 -10.19 7.35 -0.08
CA GLN A 12 -8.91 6.80 -0.50
C GLN A 12 -7.89 7.93 -0.49
N VAL A 13 -6.71 7.63 0.07
CA VAL A 13 -5.60 8.56 0.16
C VAL A 13 -4.35 7.87 -0.36
N ASP A 14 -3.76 8.43 -1.41
CA ASP A 14 -2.55 7.94 -2.03
C ASP A 14 -1.43 8.97 -1.85
N PHE A 15 -0.28 8.57 -1.34
CA PHE A 15 0.85 9.47 -1.14
C PHE A 15 2.18 8.71 -1.14
N ASP A 16 3.23 9.39 -1.58
CA ASP A 16 4.60 8.90 -1.52
C ASP A 16 5.25 9.19 -0.19
N THR A 17 6.15 8.30 0.20
CA THR A 17 7.05 8.48 1.33
C THR A 17 8.49 8.21 0.88
N PRO A 18 9.50 8.85 1.49
CA PRO A 18 10.88 8.57 1.16
C PRO A 18 11.27 7.15 1.61
N TRP A 19 11.55 6.26 0.65
CA TRP A 19 12.20 4.94 0.81
C TRP A 19 11.52 3.89 1.72
N CYS A 20 10.57 4.27 2.56
CA CYS A 20 9.82 3.35 3.41
C CYS A 20 8.49 3.93 3.85
N GLN A 21 7.55 3.03 4.15
CA GLN A 21 6.26 3.36 4.72
C GLN A 21 6.41 4.05 6.08
N PRO A 22 5.42 4.87 6.50
CA PRO A 22 5.41 5.47 7.84
C PRO A 22 5.48 4.38 8.93
N GLU A 23 6.02 4.75 10.09
CA GLU A 23 6.02 3.85 11.23
C GLU A 23 4.59 3.41 11.60
N SER A 24 4.44 2.13 11.96
CA SER A 24 3.14 1.52 12.25
C SER A 24 2.36 2.25 13.35
N ASN A 25 3.05 2.80 14.36
CA ASN A 25 2.43 3.57 15.45
C ASN A 25 1.79 4.88 14.95
N VAL A 26 2.37 5.53 13.93
CA VAL A 26 1.86 6.75 13.32
C VAL A 26 0.56 6.44 12.59
N VAL A 27 0.52 5.37 11.79
CA VAL A 27 -0.67 4.97 11.05
C VAL A 27 -1.76 4.47 12.00
N ALA A 28 -1.39 3.71 13.03
CA ALA A 28 -2.32 3.26 14.05
C ALA A 28 -2.97 4.45 14.77
N GLU A 29 -2.21 5.48 15.13
CA GLU A 29 -2.73 6.70 15.76
C GLU A 29 -3.76 7.43 14.88
N LEU A 30 -3.62 7.40 13.55
CA LEU A 30 -4.63 7.96 12.64
C LEU A 30 -5.98 7.24 12.81
N SER A 31 -5.99 5.90 12.89
CA SER A 31 -7.22 5.13 13.10
C SER A 31 -7.91 5.50 14.42
N ARG A 32 -7.13 5.76 15.48
CA ARG A 32 -7.63 6.21 16.79
C ARG A 32 -8.20 7.61 16.73
N ARG A 33 -7.44 8.55 16.14
CA ARG A 33 -7.77 9.97 16.09
C ARG A 33 -9.04 10.24 15.29
N PHE A 34 -9.24 9.52 14.19
CA PHE A 34 -10.41 9.69 13.33
C PHE A 34 -11.51 8.67 13.59
N GLY A 35 -11.31 7.72 14.51
CA GLY A 35 -12.30 6.71 14.87
C GLY A 35 -12.70 5.82 13.70
N CYS A 36 -11.76 5.50 12.82
CA CYS A 36 -11.99 4.74 11.60
C CYS A 36 -11.18 3.43 11.57
N THR A 37 -11.55 2.57 10.63
CA THR A 37 -10.70 1.48 10.17
C THR A 37 -9.79 2.01 9.06
N LEU A 38 -8.51 1.67 9.12
CA LEU A 38 -7.56 1.93 8.05
C LEU A 38 -7.08 0.62 7.44
N GLU A 39 -7.10 0.57 6.11
CA GLU A 39 -6.41 -0.45 5.32
C GLU A 39 -5.29 0.26 4.55
N HIS A 40 -4.06 -0.16 4.79
CA HIS A 40 -2.86 0.53 4.34
C HIS A 40 -2.02 -0.42 3.49
N TRP A 41 -2.05 -0.22 2.18
CA TRP A 41 -1.16 -0.89 1.23
C TRP A 41 0.07 -0.01 0.98
N TYR A 42 1.24 -0.64 0.88
CA TYR A 42 2.50 0.03 0.56
C TYR A 42 3.42 -0.90 -0.24
N ALA A 43 4.25 -0.31 -1.08
CA ALA A 43 5.24 -1.01 -1.88
C ALA A 43 6.45 -0.11 -2.16
N GLU A 44 7.62 -0.71 -2.34
CA GLU A 44 8.84 -0.03 -2.76
C GLU A 44 9.65 -0.97 -3.68
N GLN A 45 9.71 -0.60 -4.96
CA GLN A 45 10.37 -1.38 -6.02
C GLN A 45 11.88 -1.50 -5.80
N GLY A 46 12.57 -0.43 -5.37
CA GLY A 46 14.03 -0.39 -5.28
C GLY A 46 14.61 -1.41 -4.29
N CYS A 47 13.88 -1.66 -3.21
CA CYS A 47 14.21 -2.63 -2.16
C CYS A 47 13.34 -3.89 -2.23
N ASN A 48 12.50 -4.01 -3.27
CA ASN A 48 11.64 -5.16 -3.58
C ASN A 48 10.73 -5.64 -2.45
N PHE A 49 10.07 -4.73 -1.72
CA PHE A 49 9.12 -5.11 -0.66
C PHE A 49 7.74 -4.52 -0.89
N CYS A 50 6.74 -5.22 -0.35
CA CYS A 50 5.38 -4.74 -0.28
C CYS A 50 4.66 -5.25 0.97
N GLY A 51 3.56 -4.61 1.32
CA GLY A 51 2.77 -5.04 2.45
C GLY A 51 1.40 -4.40 2.50
N TRP A 52 0.59 -5.00 3.36
CA TRP A 52 -0.72 -4.51 3.72
C TRP A 52 -0.88 -4.58 5.24
N GLN A 53 -1.45 -3.55 5.83
CA GLN A 53 -1.70 -3.49 7.27
C GLN A 53 -3.11 -2.96 7.53
N ARG A 54 -3.79 -3.56 8.51
CA ARG A 54 -5.10 -3.12 8.98
C ARG A 54 -4.99 -2.55 10.39
N TYR A 55 -5.56 -1.36 10.59
CA TYR A 55 -5.56 -0.69 11.88
C TYR A 55 -6.98 -0.36 12.34
N GLU A 56 -7.24 -0.57 13.62
CA GLU A 56 -8.50 -0.24 14.26
C GLU A 56 -8.25 0.35 15.65
N ARG A 57 -8.87 1.51 15.94
CA ARG A 57 -8.87 2.15 17.27
C ARG A 57 -7.48 2.36 17.89
N GLY A 58 -6.44 2.53 17.08
CA GLY A 58 -5.07 2.73 17.58
C GLY A 58 -4.19 1.49 17.56
N GLU A 59 -4.69 0.35 17.10
CA GLU A 59 -3.98 -0.92 17.13
C GLU A 59 -3.80 -1.48 15.72
N LEU A 60 -2.64 -2.13 15.48
CA LEU A 60 -2.42 -2.97 14.31
C LEU A 60 -3.12 -4.31 14.56
N VAL A 61 -4.13 -4.63 13.77
CA VAL A 61 -4.97 -5.82 13.97
C VAL A 61 -4.70 -6.93 12.97
N ASP A 62 -4.11 -6.62 11.81
CA ASP A 62 -3.73 -7.60 10.79
C ASP A 62 -2.58 -7.09 9.93
N VAL A 63 -1.79 -8.01 9.37
CA VAL A 63 -0.60 -7.69 8.58
C VAL A 63 -0.29 -8.77 7.55
N LEU A 64 0.00 -8.31 6.33
CA LEU A 64 0.65 -9.08 5.27
C LEU A 64 1.93 -8.35 4.85
N TRP A 65 2.98 -9.12 4.58
CA TRP A 65 4.24 -8.63 4.03
C TRP A 65 4.76 -9.62 3.01
N GLY A 66 5.51 -9.13 2.03
CA GLY A 66 6.10 -9.95 0.99
C GLY A 66 7.04 -9.14 0.11
N GLU A 67 7.55 -9.81 -0.91
CA GLU A 67 8.35 -9.21 -1.96
C GLU A 67 7.51 -9.06 -3.22
N LEU A 68 7.82 -8.07 -4.06
CA LEU A 68 7.14 -7.92 -5.34
C LEU A 68 7.64 -8.99 -6.31
N GLU A 69 6.71 -9.61 -7.02
CA GLU A 69 7.00 -10.47 -8.17
C GLU A 69 6.63 -9.72 -9.45
N TRP A 70 7.51 -9.79 -10.44
CA TRP A 70 7.39 -9.05 -11.70
C TRP A 70 7.23 -10.02 -12.87
N SER A 71 6.47 -9.61 -13.87
CA SER A 71 6.43 -10.31 -15.15
C SER A 71 7.82 -10.30 -15.81
N SER A 72 8.05 -11.29 -16.67
CA SER A 72 9.27 -11.40 -17.49
C SER A 72 8.89 -11.19 -18.94
N PRO A 73 8.72 -9.93 -19.39
CA PRO A 73 8.37 -9.62 -20.76
C PRO A 73 9.42 -10.18 -21.73
N THR A 74 8.96 -10.68 -22.87
CA THR A 74 9.84 -11.22 -23.94
C THR A 74 10.01 -10.28 -25.11
N ASP A 75 9.21 -9.22 -25.15
CA ASP A 75 9.29 -8.12 -26.10
C ASP A 75 10.04 -6.94 -25.45
N ASP A 76 11.01 -6.36 -26.14
CA ASP A 76 11.82 -5.24 -25.63
C ASP A 76 10.99 -3.96 -25.43
N ASP A 77 9.80 -3.87 -26.04
CA ASP A 77 8.86 -2.76 -25.87
C ASP A 77 7.86 -2.97 -24.72
N GLU A 78 7.83 -4.15 -24.10
CA GLU A 78 6.92 -4.49 -23.00
C GLU A 78 7.57 -4.21 -21.63
N LEU A 79 6.92 -3.39 -20.80
CA LEU A 79 7.41 -3.09 -19.45
C LEU A 79 7.00 -4.20 -18.47
N PRO A 80 7.86 -4.58 -17.51
CA PRO A 80 7.50 -5.55 -16.49
C PRO A 80 6.41 -4.98 -15.58
N GLU A 81 5.42 -5.80 -15.28
CA GLU A 81 4.29 -5.48 -14.40
C GLU A 81 4.36 -6.33 -13.14
N VAL A 82 3.81 -5.83 -12.04
CA VAL A 82 3.71 -6.61 -10.79
C VAL A 82 2.64 -7.69 -10.95
N THR A 83 3.02 -8.94 -10.78
CA THR A 83 2.13 -10.11 -10.91
C THR A 83 1.77 -10.73 -9.58
N ALA A 84 2.59 -10.53 -8.54
CA ALA A 84 2.32 -11.03 -7.21
C ALA A 84 2.97 -10.14 -6.13
N PRO A 85 2.51 -10.26 -4.86
CA PRO A 85 1.41 -11.11 -4.40
C PRO A 85 0.02 -10.58 -4.84
N GLU A 86 -0.97 -11.46 -5.07
CA GLU A 86 -2.29 -11.06 -5.60
C GLU A 86 -3.00 -9.95 -4.78
N TRP A 87 -2.72 -9.84 -3.49
CA TRP A 87 -3.33 -8.86 -2.59
C TRP A 87 -2.74 -7.44 -2.70
N ILE A 88 -1.60 -7.25 -3.37
CA ILE A 88 -1.04 -5.91 -3.66
C ILE A 88 -1.39 -5.45 -5.09
N VAL A 89 -1.68 -6.39 -6.00
CA VAL A 89 -1.98 -6.08 -7.41
C VAL A 89 -3.16 -5.11 -7.50
N ASP A 90 -2.97 -3.99 -8.20
CA ASP A 90 -3.91 -2.87 -8.38
C ASP A 90 -4.36 -2.17 -7.09
N LYS A 91 -3.64 -2.35 -5.96
CA LYS A 91 -3.97 -1.70 -4.67
C LYS A 91 -3.19 -0.42 -4.39
N VAL A 92 -2.09 -0.21 -5.09
CA VAL A 92 -1.29 1.02 -5.02
C VAL A 92 -1.25 1.68 -6.38
N ALA A 93 -1.22 3.01 -6.43
CA ALA A 93 -1.16 3.76 -7.68
C ALA A 93 0.15 3.51 -8.47
N HIS A 94 1.22 3.20 -7.75
CA HIS A 94 2.54 2.85 -8.27
C HIS A 94 3.30 2.06 -7.20
N TYR A 95 4.21 1.19 -7.62
CA TYR A 95 4.98 0.31 -6.71
C TYR A 95 6.29 0.94 -6.21
N GLY A 96 6.49 2.25 -6.45
CA GLY A 96 7.74 2.96 -6.17
C GLY A 96 8.74 2.84 -7.32
N GLY A 97 9.67 3.80 -7.44
CA GLY A 97 10.62 3.96 -8.54
C GLY A 97 10.86 5.43 -8.89
#